data_AF-A0A6B0SZZ3-F1
#
_entry.id   AF-A0A6B0SZZ3-F1
#
_cell.length_a   1.000
_cell.length_b   1.000
_cell.length_c   1.000
_cell.angle_alpha   90.00
_cell.angle_beta   90.00
_cell.angle_gamma   90.00
#
_symmetry.space_group_name_H-M   'P 1'
#
loop_
_entity.id
_entity.type
_entity.pdbx_description
1 polymer ?
#
loop_
_entity_poly.entity_id
_entity_poly.type
_entity_poly.pdbx_seq_one_letter_code
_entity_poly.pdbx_strand_id
1 'polypeptide(L)'
;MVELLDIAFVVGGAILLFFGAVLSVYGVGLLGAAVGAGAGYLIAPTIGGVVGLEGALASLVAIPVGAIGGVLVTYLLLSLAVAAISFVVGAYFGMIAIAPALGNTGTIAAVGTALGVGLAAAVLGSFLTKTMMVFITSAMGAALVSRQLTISGLRTAQSELTVDPLIFEPMAPVFLGLFALGVLSQFGLFKLGWVTSIVARLPGARQLRNRGDEEVSGS
;
A
#
# COMPACT_ATOMS: atom_id res chain seq x y z
N MET A 1 26.88 0.40 -14.44
CA MET A 1 27.18 1.18 -13.21
C MET A 1 25.88 1.23 -12.44
N VAL A 2 25.84 0.81 -11.17
CA VAL A 2 24.58 0.85 -10.41
C VAL A 2 24.35 2.29 -9.99
N GLU A 3 23.32 2.93 -10.53
CA GLU A 3 22.97 4.29 -10.14
C GLU A 3 22.35 4.26 -8.73
N LEU A 4 22.62 5.30 -7.93
CA LEU A 4 22.04 5.43 -6.58
C LEU A 4 20.51 5.35 -6.61
N LEU A 5 19.91 5.75 -7.73
CA LEU A 5 18.48 5.67 -7.97
C LEU A 5 17.98 4.21 -8.05
N ASP A 6 18.71 3.31 -8.72
CA ASP A 6 18.32 1.88 -8.80
C ASP A 6 18.28 1.24 -7.42
N ILE A 7 19.26 1.59 -6.56
CA ILE A 7 19.30 1.13 -5.17
C ILE A 7 18.11 1.66 -4.40
N ALA A 8 17.78 2.95 -4.56
CA ALA A 8 16.63 3.56 -3.91
C ALA A 8 15.30 2.92 -4.34
N PHE A 9 15.14 2.57 -5.62
CA PHE A 9 13.95 1.88 -6.14
C PHE A 9 13.82 0.48 -5.57
N VAL A 10 14.91 -0.29 -5.50
CA VAL A 10 14.89 -1.64 -4.93
C VAL A 10 14.63 -1.61 -3.42
N VAL A 11 15.29 -0.71 -2.68
CA VAL A 11 15.11 -0.56 -1.23
C VAL A 11 13.70 -0.04 -0.91
N GLY A 12 13.23 0.98 -1.64
CA GLY A 12 11.87 1.49 -1.51
C GLY A 12 10.82 0.43 -1.86
N GLY A 13 11.07 -0.35 -2.91
CA GLY A 13 10.27 -1.51 -3.28
C GLY A 13 10.20 -2.56 -2.18
N ALA A 14 11.33 -2.88 -1.53
CA ALA A 14 11.35 -3.83 -0.42
C ALA A 14 10.58 -3.31 0.80
N ILE A 15 10.73 -2.03 1.15
CA ILE A 15 9.95 -1.41 2.24
C ILE A 15 8.45 -1.46 1.91
N LEU A 16 8.07 -1.11 0.68
CA LEU A 16 6.68 -1.16 0.22
C LEU A 16 6.14 -2.60 0.21
N LEU A 17 6.96 -3.57 -0.17
CA LEU A 17 6.59 -4.98 -0.24
C LEU A 17 6.22 -5.55 1.13
N PHE A 18 6.96 -5.19 2.17
CA PHE A 18 6.77 -5.76 3.52
C PHE A 18 5.96 -4.88 4.46
N PHE A 19 6.05 -3.56 4.31
CA PHE A 19 5.44 -2.59 5.23
C PHE A 19 4.46 -1.64 4.55
N GLY A 20 4.25 -1.75 3.24
CA GLY A 20 3.54 -0.75 2.44
C GLY A 20 2.15 -0.42 2.95
N ALA A 21 1.29 -1.40 3.19
CA ALA A 21 -0.07 -1.12 3.68
C ALA A 21 -0.08 -0.47 5.07
N VAL A 22 0.77 -0.93 5.98
CA VAL A 22 0.87 -0.36 7.34
C VAL A 22 1.42 1.06 7.28
N LEU A 23 2.53 1.26 6.56
CA LEU A 23 3.19 2.55 6.42
C LEU A 23 2.28 3.56 5.72
N SER A 24 1.46 3.12 4.77
CA SER A 24 0.53 3.99 4.05
C SER A 24 -0.61 4.46 4.96
N VAL A 25 -1.25 3.58 5.74
CA VAL A 25 -2.34 4.00 6.65
C VAL A 25 -1.83 4.92 7.75
N TYR A 26 -0.75 4.54 8.44
CA TYR A 26 -0.26 5.31 9.59
C TYR A 26 0.55 6.53 9.16
N GLY A 27 1.36 6.43 8.12
CA GLY A 27 2.17 7.53 7.62
C GLY A 27 1.31 8.62 6.99
N VAL A 28 0.39 8.26 6.11
CA VAL A 28 -0.52 9.23 5.50
C VAL A 28 -1.47 9.80 6.55
N GLY A 29 -1.98 8.98 7.49
CA GLY A 29 -2.79 9.46 8.61
C GLY A 29 -2.06 10.48 9.49
N LEU A 30 -0.78 10.25 9.81
CA LEU A 30 0.04 11.19 10.58
C LEU A 30 0.32 12.48 9.80
N LEU A 31 0.60 12.39 8.50
CA LEU A 31 0.70 13.57 7.64
C LEU A 31 -0.61 14.35 7.61
N GLY A 32 -1.74 13.66 7.49
CA GLY A 32 -3.08 14.24 7.58
C GLY A 32 -3.31 14.96 8.90
N ALA A 33 -2.92 14.33 10.02
CA ALA A 33 -3.00 14.94 11.34
C ALA A 33 -2.11 16.20 11.45
N ALA A 34 -0.88 16.15 10.95
CA ALA A 34 0.05 17.27 11.00
C ALA A 34 -0.43 18.46 10.14
N VAL A 35 -0.86 18.19 8.90
CA VAL A 35 -1.41 19.21 8.00
C VAL A 35 -2.72 19.78 8.56
N GLY A 36 -3.60 18.91 9.05
CA GLY A 36 -4.86 19.31 9.68
C GLY A 36 -4.67 20.13 10.95
N ALA A 37 -3.72 19.75 11.81
CA ALA A 37 -3.33 20.51 13.00
C ALA A 37 -2.79 21.90 12.62
N GLY A 38 -1.94 21.95 11.58
CA GLY A 38 -1.41 23.20 11.04
C GLY A 38 -2.51 24.12 10.51
N ALA A 39 -3.45 23.57 9.73
CA ALA A 39 -4.61 24.32 9.25
C ALA A 39 -5.51 24.80 10.41
N GLY A 40 -5.76 23.94 11.40
CA GLY A 40 -6.52 24.28 12.60
C GLY A 40 -5.88 25.44 13.38
N TYR A 41 -4.56 25.44 13.52
CA TYR A 41 -3.81 26.53 14.14
C TYR A 41 -3.96 27.87 13.39
N LEU A 42 -3.85 27.85 12.05
CA LEU A 42 -3.95 29.05 11.22
C LEU A 42 -5.35 29.68 11.26
N ILE A 43 -6.39 28.86 11.39
CA ILE A 43 -7.79 29.32 11.37
C ILE A 43 -8.30 29.63 12.79
N ALA A 44 -7.62 29.14 13.84
CA ALA A 44 -7.95 29.35 15.25
C ALA A 44 -8.28 30.80 15.64
N PRO A 45 -7.47 31.83 15.31
CA PRO A 45 -7.78 33.21 15.71
C PRO A 45 -9.03 33.76 15.03
N THR A 46 -9.31 33.34 13.80
CA THR A 46 -10.48 33.79 13.02
C THR A 46 -11.78 33.22 13.58
N ILE A 47 -11.77 31.95 14.01
CA ILE A 47 -12.95 31.30 14.61
C ILE A 47 -13.08 31.68 16.10
N GLY A 48 -11.98 31.74 16.84
CA GLY A 48 -11.97 32.12 18.26
C GLY A 48 -12.61 33.48 18.52
N GLY A 49 -12.37 34.45 17.64
CA GLY A 49 -12.99 35.78 17.71
C GLY A 49 -14.51 35.77 17.53
N VAL A 50 -15.09 34.78 16.85
CA VAL A 50 -16.55 34.63 16.66
C VAL A 50 -17.21 33.95 17.87
N VAL A 51 -16.49 33.04 18.53
CA VAL A 51 -17.00 32.23 19.65
C VAL A 51 -16.66 32.84 21.02
N GLY A 52 -15.96 33.98 21.05
CA GLY A 52 -15.53 34.64 22.29
C GLY A 52 -14.40 33.89 23.02
N LEU A 53 -13.73 32.97 22.34
CA LEU A 53 -12.58 32.23 22.85
C LEU A 53 -11.31 32.96 22.41
N GLU A 54 -10.68 33.65 23.35
CA GLU A 54 -9.47 34.43 23.05
C GLU A 54 -8.18 33.61 23.29
N GLY A 55 -7.19 33.88 22.44
CA GLY A 55 -5.81 33.45 22.64
C GLY A 55 -5.60 31.94 22.73
N ALA A 56 -4.86 31.51 23.76
CA ALA A 56 -4.34 30.15 23.89
C ALA A 56 -5.45 29.07 23.95
N LEU A 57 -6.64 29.41 24.45
CA LEU A 57 -7.76 28.47 24.52
C LEU A 57 -8.35 28.14 23.14
N ALA A 58 -8.38 29.11 22.22
CA ALA A 58 -8.84 28.89 20.86
C ALA A 58 -7.90 27.93 20.10
N SER A 59 -6.58 28.11 20.24
CA SER A 59 -5.59 27.21 19.65
C SER A 59 -5.62 25.82 20.28
N LEU A 60 -5.85 25.73 21.60
CA LEU A 60 -5.95 24.45 22.33
C LEU A 60 -7.07 23.56 21.77
N VAL A 61 -8.17 24.14 21.32
CA VAL A 61 -9.31 23.42 20.75
C VAL A 61 -9.16 23.23 19.24
N ALA A 62 -8.73 24.26 18.51
CA ALA A 62 -8.67 24.24 17.05
C ALA A 62 -7.61 23.27 16.50
N ILE A 63 -6.47 23.10 17.19
CA ILE A 63 -5.42 22.17 16.78
C ILE A 63 -5.90 20.71 16.79
N PRO A 64 -6.44 20.14 17.89
CA PRO A 64 -6.91 18.76 17.90
C PRO A 64 -8.11 18.55 16.96
N VAL A 65 -9.02 19.52 16.85
CA VAL A 65 -10.13 19.44 15.89
C VAL A 65 -9.61 19.41 14.45
N GLY A 66 -8.66 20.27 14.11
CA GLY A 66 -7.99 20.29 12.81
C GLY A 66 -7.24 18.99 12.53
N ALA A 67 -6.53 18.44 13.52
CA ALA A 67 -5.83 17.17 13.40
C ALA A 67 -6.79 16.01 13.11
N ILE A 68 -7.89 15.90 13.87
CA ILE A 68 -8.93 14.89 13.65
C ILE A 68 -9.54 15.06 12.26
N GLY A 69 -9.89 16.29 11.88
CA GLY A 69 -10.41 16.60 10.55
C GLY A 69 -9.45 16.20 9.43
N GLY A 70 -8.16 16.49 9.60
CA GLY A 70 -7.10 16.13 8.65
C GLY A 70 -6.94 14.61 8.49
N VAL A 71 -7.01 13.85 9.59
CA VAL A 71 -7.01 12.37 9.54
C VAL A 71 -8.24 11.85 8.79
N LEU A 72 -9.43 12.38 9.08
CA LEU A 72 -10.67 11.97 8.43
C LEU A 72 -10.66 12.25 6.92
N VAL A 73 -10.26 13.47 6.53
CA VAL A 73 -10.12 13.85 5.12
C VAL A 73 -9.12 12.95 4.41
N THR A 74 -8.00 12.66 5.05
CA THR A 74 -6.98 11.77 4.50
C THR A 74 -7.51 10.35 4.29
N TYR A 75 -8.30 9.83 5.23
CA TYR A 75 -8.92 8.52 5.09
C TYR A 75 -9.93 8.47 3.93
N LEU A 76 -10.68 9.56 3.72
CA LEU A 76 -11.58 9.70 2.56
C LEU A 76 -10.80 9.74 1.24
N LEU A 77 -9.70 10.51 1.18
CA LEU A 77 -8.83 10.58 0.01
C LEU A 77 -8.17 9.23 -0.29
N LEU A 78 -7.79 8.48 0.74
CA LEU A 78 -7.23 7.14 0.57
C LEU A 78 -8.25 6.17 -0.04
N SER A 79 -9.49 6.21 0.43
CA SER A 79 -10.59 5.43 -0.17
C SER A 79 -10.80 5.80 -1.64
N LEU A 80 -10.82 7.09 -1.95
CA LEU A 80 -10.95 7.58 -3.33
C LEU A 80 -9.79 7.15 -4.23
N ALA A 81 -8.56 7.21 -3.72
CA ALA A 81 -7.37 6.78 -4.45
C ALA A 81 -7.43 5.27 -4.77
N VAL A 82 -7.83 4.44 -3.79
CA VAL A 82 -8.02 3.00 -4.02
C VAL A 82 -9.13 2.74 -5.02
N ALA A 83 -10.26 3.45 -4.93
CA ALA A 83 -11.34 3.35 -5.90
C ALA A 83 -10.90 3.68 -7.33
N ALA A 84 -10.12 4.76 -7.49
CA ALA A 84 -9.59 5.18 -8.79
C ALA A 84 -8.64 4.13 -9.39
N ILE A 85 -7.72 3.58 -8.59
CA ILE A 85 -6.81 2.53 -9.07
C ILE A 85 -7.60 1.27 -9.44
N SER A 86 -8.54 0.84 -8.60
CA SER A 86 -9.41 -0.30 -8.89
C SER A 86 -10.27 -0.08 -10.14
N PHE A 87 -10.72 1.15 -10.38
CA PHE A 87 -11.43 1.51 -11.61
C PHE A 87 -10.56 1.29 -12.84
N VAL A 88 -9.33 1.81 -12.83
CA VAL A 88 -8.41 1.71 -13.97
C VAL A 88 -8.07 0.24 -14.26
N VAL A 89 -7.73 -0.53 -13.23
CA VAL A 89 -7.41 -1.96 -13.38
C VAL A 89 -8.63 -2.75 -13.83
N GLY A 90 -9.80 -2.48 -13.24
CA GLY A 90 -11.06 -3.13 -13.62
C GLY A 90 -11.49 -2.79 -15.04
N ALA A 91 -11.31 -1.55 -15.48
CA ALA A 91 -11.62 -1.13 -16.85
C ALA A 91 -10.70 -1.81 -17.86
N TYR A 92 -9.41 -1.88 -17.58
CA TYR A 92 -8.45 -2.61 -18.41
C TYR A 92 -8.81 -4.10 -18.53
N PHE A 93 -9.10 -4.76 -17.40
CA PHE A 93 -9.52 -6.16 -17.40
C PHE A 93 -10.87 -6.36 -18.11
N GLY A 94 -11.79 -5.42 -17.92
CA GLY A 94 -13.08 -5.39 -18.59
C GLY A 94 -12.96 -5.32 -20.11
N MET A 95 -11.98 -4.56 -20.61
CA MET A 95 -11.72 -4.42 -22.04
C MET A 95 -11.02 -5.64 -22.66
N ILE A 96 -10.06 -6.25 -21.96
CA ILE A 96 -9.18 -7.27 -22.55
C ILE A 96 -9.65 -8.70 -22.30
N ALA A 97 -10.27 -8.97 -21.14
CA ALA A 97 -10.71 -10.31 -20.78
C ALA A 97 -12.23 -10.48 -20.91
N ILE A 98 -13.00 -9.51 -20.41
CA ILE A 98 -14.46 -9.65 -20.29
C ILE A 98 -15.17 -9.30 -21.60
N ALA A 99 -14.80 -8.21 -22.27
CA ALA A 99 -15.44 -7.83 -23.54
C ALA A 99 -15.32 -8.92 -24.63
N PRO A 100 -14.14 -9.55 -24.85
CA PRO A 100 -14.03 -10.64 -25.82
C PRO A 100 -14.78 -11.90 -25.41
N ALA A 101 -14.81 -12.22 -24.11
CA ALA A 101 -15.54 -13.37 -23.58
C ALA A 101 -17.07 -13.25 -23.74
N LEU A 102 -17.59 -12.01 -23.74
CA LEU A 102 -19.00 -11.72 -23.98
C LEU A 102 -19.35 -11.60 -25.48
N GLY A 103 -18.38 -11.82 -26.38
CA GLY A 103 -18.57 -11.66 -27.83
C GLY A 103 -18.75 -10.19 -28.27
N ASN A 104 -18.47 -9.23 -27.39
CA ASN A 104 -18.57 -7.79 -27.68
C ASN A 104 -17.33 -7.32 -28.46
N THR A 105 -17.36 -7.53 -29.77
CA THR A 105 -16.30 -7.09 -30.70
C THR A 105 -16.48 -5.65 -31.17
N GLY A 106 -17.64 -5.01 -30.91
CA GLY A 106 -17.88 -3.61 -31.23
C GLY A 106 -17.25 -2.65 -30.20
N THR A 107 -16.58 -1.60 -30.68
CA THR A 107 -15.84 -0.61 -29.86
C THR A 107 -16.70 0.03 -28.77
N ILE A 108 -17.95 0.36 -29.06
CA ILE A 108 -18.85 1.01 -28.08
C ILE A 108 -19.27 0.02 -26.98
N ALA A 109 -19.58 -1.22 -27.36
CA ALA A 109 -20.02 -2.24 -26.41
C ALA A 109 -18.86 -2.73 -25.52
N ALA A 110 -17.64 -2.80 -26.08
CA ALA A 110 -16.42 -3.10 -25.34
C ALA A 110 -16.04 -1.99 -24.34
N VAL A 111 -16.21 -0.72 -24.72
CA VAL A 111 -16.04 0.42 -23.80
C VAL A 111 -17.10 0.40 -22.70
N GLY A 112 -18.35 0.07 -23.03
CA GLY A 112 -19.42 -0.10 -22.04
C GLY A 112 -19.11 -1.18 -21.00
N THR A 113 -18.61 -2.35 -21.44
CA THR A 113 -18.18 -3.42 -20.53
C THR A 113 -16.97 -3.03 -19.71
N ALA A 114 -16.00 -2.32 -20.30
CA ALA A 114 -14.83 -1.81 -19.57
C ALA A 114 -15.26 -0.85 -18.45
N LEU A 115 -16.12 0.12 -18.76
CA LEU A 115 -16.64 1.06 -17.77
C LEU A 115 -17.45 0.36 -16.67
N GLY A 116 -18.30 -0.60 -17.03
CA GLY A 116 -19.11 -1.35 -16.07
C GLY A 116 -18.25 -2.17 -15.10
N VAL A 117 -17.24 -2.88 -15.62
CA VAL A 117 -16.31 -3.67 -14.81
C VAL A 117 -15.41 -2.76 -13.97
N GLY A 118 -14.95 -1.64 -14.53
CA GLY A 118 -14.19 -0.62 -13.81
C GLY A 118 -14.99 -0.06 -12.64
N LEU A 119 -16.26 0.32 -12.84
CA LEU A 119 -17.12 0.81 -11.76
C LEU A 119 -17.36 -0.27 -10.70
N ALA A 120 -17.65 -1.50 -11.10
CA ALA A 120 -17.81 -2.61 -10.16
C ALA A 120 -16.53 -2.83 -9.34
N ALA A 121 -15.36 -2.81 -9.98
CA ALA A 121 -14.07 -2.93 -9.32
C ALA A 121 -13.78 -1.74 -8.39
N ALA A 122 -14.16 -0.52 -8.76
CA ALA A 122 -14.01 0.67 -7.93
C ALA A 122 -14.85 0.59 -6.65
N VAL A 123 -16.10 0.15 -6.78
CA VAL A 123 -17.01 -0.05 -5.64
C VAL A 123 -16.46 -1.14 -4.72
N LEU A 124 -16.06 -2.29 -5.28
CA LEU A 124 -15.44 -3.37 -4.51
C LEU A 124 -14.13 -2.91 -3.86
N GLY A 125 -13.30 -2.16 -4.57
CA GLY A 125 -12.05 -1.59 -4.05
C GLY A 125 -12.29 -0.66 -2.86
N SER A 126 -13.35 0.16 -2.93
CA SER A 126 -13.75 1.07 -1.85
C SER A 126 -14.20 0.30 -0.60
N PHE A 127 -15.00 -0.76 -0.77
CA PHE A 127 -15.43 -1.61 0.35
C PHE A 127 -14.29 -2.44 0.95
N LEU A 128 -13.34 -2.90 0.13
CA LEU A 128 -12.21 -3.73 0.54
C LEU A 128 -10.90 -2.93 0.65
N THR A 129 -10.96 -1.63 0.94
CA THR A 129 -9.80 -0.71 0.92
C THR A 129 -8.57 -1.28 1.64
N LYS A 130 -8.75 -1.89 2.82
CA LYS A 130 -7.65 -2.47 3.60
C LYS A 130 -6.99 -3.66 2.90
N THR A 131 -7.78 -4.56 2.32
CA THR A 131 -7.31 -5.72 1.57
C THR A 131 -6.66 -5.27 0.26
N MET A 132 -7.31 -4.37 -0.46
CA MET A 132 -6.83 -3.86 -1.75
C MET A 132 -5.50 -3.12 -1.61
N MET A 133 -5.32 -2.37 -0.52
CA MET A 133 -4.05 -1.70 -0.22
C MET A 133 -2.90 -2.70 -0.02
N VAL A 134 -3.15 -3.83 0.64
CA VAL A 134 -2.15 -4.91 0.77
C VAL A 134 -1.76 -5.43 -0.62
N PHE A 135 -2.75 -5.70 -1.47
CA PHE A 135 -2.51 -6.18 -2.83
C PHE A 135 -1.76 -5.17 -3.71
N ILE A 136 -2.13 -3.89 -3.67
CA ILE A 136 -1.50 -2.84 -4.47
C ILE A 136 -0.05 -2.64 -4.03
N THR A 137 0.18 -2.53 -2.72
CA THR A 137 1.54 -2.27 -2.19
C THR A 137 2.46 -3.48 -2.34
N SER A 138 1.92 -4.70 -2.21
CA SER A 138 2.71 -5.92 -2.46
C SER A 138 3.05 -6.08 -3.94
N ALA A 139 2.10 -5.82 -4.86
CA ALA A 139 2.37 -5.90 -6.30
C ALA A 139 3.39 -4.86 -6.74
N MET A 140 3.23 -3.61 -6.27
CA MET A 140 4.14 -2.52 -6.59
C MET A 140 5.53 -2.75 -5.99
N GLY A 141 5.60 -3.21 -4.74
CA GLY A 141 6.87 -3.59 -4.10
C GLY A 141 7.57 -4.74 -4.82
N ALA A 142 6.82 -5.76 -5.24
CA ALA A 142 7.34 -6.90 -5.98
C ALA A 142 7.90 -6.47 -7.34
N ALA A 143 7.22 -5.58 -8.06
CA ALA A 143 7.66 -5.06 -9.35
C ALA A 143 8.92 -4.19 -9.27
N LEU A 144 9.05 -3.40 -8.20
CA LEU A 144 10.22 -2.58 -7.94
C LEU A 144 11.43 -3.45 -7.55
N VAL A 145 11.22 -4.46 -6.70
CA VAL A 145 12.27 -5.39 -6.27
C VAL A 145 12.71 -6.31 -7.41
N SER A 146 11.77 -6.76 -8.24
CA SER A 146 12.08 -7.60 -9.42
C SER A 146 12.69 -6.82 -10.58
N ARG A 147 12.83 -5.49 -10.45
CA ARG A 147 13.30 -4.58 -11.52
C ARG A 147 12.47 -4.63 -12.79
N GLN A 148 11.19 -4.98 -12.70
CA GLN A 148 10.28 -4.89 -13.85
C GLN A 148 9.92 -3.43 -14.17
N LEU A 149 10.01 -2.53 -13.19
CA LEU A 149 9.95 -1.08 -13.38
C LEU A 149 11.37 -0.50 -13.35
N THR A 150 11.95 -0.24 -14.53
CA THR A 150 13.27 0.42 -14.66
C THR A 150 13.13 1.88 -15.12
N ILE A 151 14.04 2.75 -14.69
CA ILE A 151 14.07 4.18 -15.08
C ILE A 151 14.17 4.33 -16.60
N SER A 152 14.92 3.44 -17.25
CA SER A 152 15.03 3.38 -18.70
C SER A 152 13.68 3.09 -19.34
N GLY A 153 12.90 2.13 -18.80
CA GLY A 153 11.54 1.84 -19.26
C GLY A 153 10.57 3.00 -19.05
N LEU A 154 10.63 3.71 -17.91
CA LEU A 154 9.82 4.90 -17.68
C LEU A 154 10.17 6.06 -18.62
N ARG A 155 11.45 6.30 -18.90
CA ARG A 155 11.89 7.34 -19.84
C ARG A 155 11.46 7.03 -21.27
N THR A 156 11.53 5.77 -21.68
CA THR A 156 11.06 5.34 -23.00
C THR A 156 9.53 5.44 -23.13
N ALA A 157 8.79 5.06 -22.08
CA ALA A 157 7.32 5.21 -22.07
C ALA A 157 6.88 6.69 -22.08
N GLN A 158 7.65 7.57 -21.44
CA GLN A 158 7.41 9.01 -21.49
C GLN A 158 7.64 9.59 -22.89
N SER A 159 8.62 9.07 -23.65
CA SER A 159 8.93 9.56 -25.00
C SER A 159 8.02 8.99 -26.09
N GLU A 160 7.53 7.76 -25.95
CA GLU A 160 6.74 7.12 -27.01
C GLU A 160 5.24 7.10 -26.75
N LEU A 161 4.76 7.41 -25.54
CA LEU A 161 3.33 7.29 -25.17
C LEU A 161 2.74 5.89 -25.51
N THR A 162 3.59 4.87 -25.60
CA THR A 162 3.22 3.48 -25.79
C THR A 162 3.36 2.75 -24.45
N VAL A 163 2.44 1.82 -24.16
CA VAL A 163 2.47 1.00 -22.92
C VAL A 163 3.38 -0.22 -23.11
N ASP A 164 3.75 -0.54 -24.35
CA ASP A 164 4.64 -1.65 -24.75
C ASP A 164 5.99 -1.71 -24.01
N PRO A 165 6.68 -0.60 -23.67
CA PRO A 165 7.95 -0.66 -22.95
C PRO A 165 7.82 -1.08 -21.48
N LEU A 166 6.62 -0.95 -20.89
CA LEU A 166 6.30 -1.53 -19.59
C LEU A 166 5.77 -2.94 -19.79
N ILE A 167 6.60 -3.85 -20.32
CA ILE A 167 6.29 -5.29 -20.27
C ILE A 167 6.43 -5.74 -18.82
N PHE A 168 5.40 -5.44 -18.04
CA PHE A 168 5.10 -6.16 -16.83
C PHE A 168 4.86 -7.61 -17.25
N GLU A 169 5.72 -8.51 -16.80
CA GLU A 169 5.46 -9.94 -16.89
C GLU A 169 4.84 -10.38 -15.56
N PRO A 170 3.52 -10.24 -15.37
CA PRO A 170 2.86 -10.63 -14.13
C PRO A 170 2.96 -12.14 -13.86
N MET A 171 3.34 -12.93 -14.87
CA MET A 171 3.55 -14.37 -14.79
C MET A 171 5.01 -14.75 -14.50
N ALA A 172 5.92 -13.78 -14.37
CA ALA A 172 7.31 -14.07 -14.04
C ALA A 172 7.37 -14.76 -12.65
N PRO A 173 8.06 -15.92 -12.51
CA PRO A 173 8.08 -16.68 -11.25
C PRO A 173 8.59 -15.86 -10.06
N VAL A 174 9.55 -14.97 -10.31
CA VAL A 174 10.15 -14.09 -9.30
C VAL A 174 9.14 -13.04 -8.83
N PHE A 175 8.38 -12.44 -9.75
CA PHE A 175 7.33 -11.48 -9.41
C PHE A 175 6.22 -12.14 -8.59
N LEU A 176 5.71 -13.29 -9.03
CA LEU A 176 4.68 -14.04 -8.31
C LEU A 176 5.15 -14.47 -6.92
N GLY A 177 6.40 -14.93 -6.81
CA GLY A 177 7.00 -15.30 -5.52
C GLY A 177 7.09 -14.12 -4.56
N LEU A 178 7.59 -12.97 -5.03
CA LEU A 178 7.69 -11.76 -4.23
C LEU A 178 6.32 -11.20 -3.87
N PHE A 179 5.39 -11.15 -4.82
CA PHE A 179 4.02 -10.70 -4.61
C PHE A 179 3.32 -11.55 -3.55
N ALA A 180 3.36 -12.89 -3.69
CA ALA A 180 2.81 -13.80 -2.69
C ALA A 180 3.48 -13.59 -1.32
N LEU A 181 4.81 -13.46 -1.28
CA LEU A 181 5.54 -13.18 -0.05
C LEU A 181 5.09 -11.85 0.61
N GLY A 182 4.90 -10.79 -0.19
CA GLY A 182 4.42 -9.50 0.27
C GLY A 182 3.00 -9.55 0.81
N VAL A 183 2.08 -10.19 0.07
CA VAL A 183 0.69 -10.43 0.51
C VAL A 183 0.69 -11.19 1.84
N LEU A 184 1.37 -12.35 1.90
CA LEU A 184 1.44 -13.18 3.10
C LEU A 184 2.05 -12.41 4.30
N SER A 185 3.12 -11.64 4.06
CA SER A 185 3.78 -10.86 5.10
C SER A 185 2.86 -9.79 5.68
N GLN A 186 2.22 -9.00 4.81
CA GLN A 186 1.36 -7.89 5.20
C GLN A 186 0.02 -8.34 5.82
N PHE A 187 -0.53 -9.50 5.40
CA PHE A 187 -1.67 -10.13 6.06
C PHE A 187 -1.32 -10.75 7.43
N GLY A 188 -0.03 -10.84 7.78
CA GLY A 188 0.42 -11.17 9.13
C GLY A 188 0.85 -12.63 9.33
N LEU A 189 1.33 -13.34 8.30
CA LEU A 189 1.99 -14.63 8.51
C LEU A 189 3.24 -14.53 9.41
N PHE A 190 3.88 -13.36 9.49
CA PHE A 190 4.93 -13.07 10.47
C PHE A 190 4.41 -12.60 11.84
N LYS A 191 3.11 -12.30 11.96
CA LYS A 191 2.49 -11.77 13.18
C LYS A 191 1.81 -12.84 14.04
N LEU A 192 1.66 -14.06 13.54
CA LEU A 192 0.89 -15.13 14.21
C LEU A 192 1.67 -16.43 14.35
N GLY A 193 2.81 -16.39 15.03
CA GLY A 193 3.41 -17.57 15.66
C GLY A 193 3.62 -18.83 14.78
N TRP A 194 3.52 -18.72 13.45
CA TRP A 194 3.58 -19.85 12.55
C TRP A 194 5.03 -20.21 12.28
N VAL A 195 5.89 -19.20 12.17
CA VAL A 195 7.35 -19.36 12.18
C VAL A 195 7.83 -19.88 13.53
N THR A 196 7.32 -19.37 14.66
CA THR A 196 7.66 -19.94 15.97
C THR A 196 7.07 -21.33 16.20
N SER A 197 5.93 -21.68 15.59
CA SER A 197 5.31 -23.01 15.67
C SER A 197 6.04 -24.02 14.76
N ILE A 198 6.53 -23.61 13.59
CA ILE A 198 7.40 -24.41 12.72
C ILE A 198 8.76 -24.61 13.39
N VAL A 199 9.35 -23.56 13.97
CA VAL A 199 10.61 -23.65 14.74
C VAL A 199 10.43 -24.45 16.04
N ALA A 200 9.27 -24.38 16.70
CA ALA A 200 8.95 -25.16 17.89
C ALA A 200 8.64 -26.64 17.58
N ARG A 201 8.25 -26.95 16.34
CA ARG A 201 8.10 -28.32 15.82
C ARG A 201 9.39 -28.90 15.24
N LEU A 202 10.44 -28.10 15.04
CA LEU A 202 11.75 -28.58 14.64
C LEU A 202 12.44 -29.25 15.85
N PRO A 203 12.70 -30.57 15.80
CA PRO A 203 13.33 -31.31 16.88
C PRO A 203 14.82 -30.96 16.95
N GLY A 204 15.15 -29.87 17.62
CA GLY A 204 16.53 -29.39 17.77
C GLY A 204 16.67 -28.16 18.66
N ALA A 205 15.63 -27.32 18.77
CA ALA A 205 15.68 -26.11 19.61
C ALA A 205 15.54 -26.38 21.12
N ARG A 206 15.22 -27.62 21.55
CA ARG A 206 15.11 -27.97 22.98
C ARG A 206 16.45 -28.35 23.62
N GLN A 207 17.50 -28.61 22.84
CA GLN A 207 18.80 -29.05 23.37
C GLN A 207 19.73 -27.92 23.81
N LEU A 208 19.45 -26.66 23.43
CA LEU A 208 20.30 -25.53 23.79
C LEU A 208 19.93 -24.87 25.13
N ARG A 209 18.85 -25.31 25.80
CA ARG A 209 18.40 -24.73 27.07
C ARG A 209 18.73 -25.59 28.31
N ASN A 210 19.39 -26.72 28.14
CA ASN A 210 19.72 -27.63 29.25
C ASN A 210 21.18 -28.12 29.18
N ARG A 211 22.12 -27.18 29.07
CA ARG A 211 23.58 -27.46 29.13
C ARG A 211 24.35 -26.32 29.81
N GLY A 212 23.79 -25.79 30.90
CA GLY A 212 24.39 -24.68 31.65
C GLY A 212 24.27 -24.80 33.18
N ASP A 213 23.47 -25.72 33.72
CA ASP A 213 23.11 -25.72 35.15
C ASP A 213 23.64 -26.93 35.95
N GLU A 214 24.61 -27.70 35.43
CA GLU A 214 25.12 -28.91 36.14
C GLU A 214 26.61 -28.91 36.54
N GLU A 215 27.33 -27.79 36.47
CA GLU A 215 28.80 -27.80 36.75
C GLU A 215 29.29 -26.89 37.88
N VAL A 216 28.47 -26.58 38.90
CA VAL A 216 28.96 -25.93 40.13
C VAL A 216 28.29 -26.51 41.39
N SER A 217 28.64 -27.74 41.76
CA SER A 217 28.52 -28.23 43.15
C SER A 217 29.42 -29.45 43.33
N GLY A 218 30.72 -29.21 43.43
CA GLY A 218 31.71 -30.27 43.62
C GLY A 218 33.06 -29.73 44.04
N SER A 219 33.13 -29.09 45.22
CA SER A 219 34.34 -29.01 46.06
C SER A 219 33.97 -28.54 47.45
#